data_AF-A0A4Q5SE01-F1
#
_entry.id   AF-A0A4Q5SE01-F1
#
_cell.length_a   1.000
_cell.length_b   1.000
_cell.length_c   1.000
_cell.angle_alpha   90.00
_cell.angle_beta   90.00
_cell.angle_gamma   90.00
#
_symmetry.space_group_name_H-M   'P 1'
#
loop_
_entity.id
_entity.type
_entity.pdbx_description
1 polymer ?
#
loop_
_entity_poly.entity_id
_entity_poly.type
_entity_poly.pdbx_seq_one_letter_code
_entity_poly.pdbx_strand_id
1 'polypeptide(L)'
;MRAEALALGFATVGFARAEGHARQAAGLAQWLGDGRHGSMEWMEARKEQRATPQGLWPEAKSVIALGMSYAPQHDPLALADMSEKARISVYAQGRDYHD
;
A
#
# COMPACT_ATOMS: atom_id res chain seq x y z
N MET A 1 -20.90 5.63 -5.56
CA MET A 1 -19.58 5.11 -5.11
C MET A 1 -18.43 6.04 -5.47
N ARG A 2 -18.20 6.39 -6.75
CA ARG A 2 -17.13 7.36 -7.09
C ARG A 2 -17.36 8.74 -6.49
N ALA A 3 -18.54 9.32 -6.71
CA ALA A 3 -18.92 10.60 -6.14
C ALA A 3 -18.85 10.58 -4.60
N GLU A 4 -19.34 9.50 -3.98
CA GLU A 4 -19.26 9.29 -2.53
C GLU A 4 -17.81 9.29 -2.02
N ALA A 5 -16.91 8.53 -2.65
CA ALA A 5 -15.51 8.49 -2.24
C ALA A 5 -14.85 9.88 -2.31
N LEU A 6 -15.14 10.66 -3.36
CA LEU A 6 -14.62 12.03 -3.47
C LEU A 6 -15.24 12.95 -2.42
N ALA A 7 -16.54 12.83 -2.15
CA ALA A 7 -17.24 13.60 -1.12
C ALA A 7 -16.71 13.30 0.30
N LEU A 8 -16.29 12.07 0.55
CA LEU A 8 -15.63 11.64 1.79
C LEU A 8 -14.14 12.06 1.88
N GLY A 9 -13.60 12.72 0.86
CA GLY A 9 -12.25 13.28 0.88
C GLY A 9 -11.15 12.39 0.31
N PHE A 10 -11.47 11.25 -0.32
CA PHE A 10 -10.48 10.48 -1.05
C PHE A 10 -10.06 11.22 -2.34
N ALA A 11 -8.76 11.21 -2.63
CA ALA A 11 -8.22 11.84 -3.83
C ALA A 11 -8.54 11.04 -5.10
N THR A 12 -8.67 9.72 -4.98
CA THR A 12 -9.02 8.84 -6.09
C THR A 12 -9.66 7.54 -5.62
N VAL A 13 -10.35 6.85 -6.53
CA VAL A 13 -10.93 5.54 -6.30
C VAL A 13 -10.85 4.66 -7.56
N GLY A 14 -10.42 3.42 -7.38
CA GLY A 14 -10.33 2.39 -8.40
C GLY A 14 -11.16 1.16 -8.05
N PHE A 15 -11.52 0.38 -9.08
CA PHE A 15 -12.25 -0.87 -8.93
C PHE A 15 -11.56 -1.93 -9.78
N ALA A 16 -11.37 -3.12 -9.23
CA ALA A 16 -10.81 -4.27 -9.92
C ALA A 16 -11.59 -5.53 -9.57
N ARG A 17 -11.50 -6.57 -10.41
CA ARG A 17 -11.97 -7.91 -10.04
C ARG A 17 -11.09 -8.44 -8.90
N ALA A 18 -11.68 -9.19 -7.97
CA ALA A 18 -10.95 -9.78 -6.85
C ALA A 18 -10.22 -11.10 -7.21
N GLU A 19 -10.18 -11.44 -8.50
CA GLU A 19 -9.43 -12.59 -8.99
C GLU A 19 -7.93 -12.35 -8.87
N GLY A 20 -7.22 -13.36 -8.39
CA GLY A 20 -5.77 -13.33 -8.33
C GLY A 20 -5.17 -13.27 -9.75
N HIS A 21 -4.05 -12.57 -9.88
CA HIS A 21 -3.32 -12.51 -11.13
C HIS A 21 -2.04 -13.35 -11.04
N ALA A 22 -1.86 -14.30 -11.96
CA ALA A 22 -0.76 -15.25 -11.94
C ALA A 22 0.63 -14.57 -11.91
N ARG A 23 0.77 -13.42 -12.59
CA ARG A 23 2.03 -12.66 -12.60
C ARG A 23 2.40 -12.12 -11.22
N GLN A 24 1.43 -11.62 -10.46
CA GLN A 24 1.63 -11.07 -9.12
C GLN A 24 1.98 -12.19 -8.14
N ALA A 25 1.28 -13.33 -8.21
CA ALA A 25 1.58 -14.50 -7.38
C ALA A 25 2.99 -15.06 -7.66
N ALA A 26 3.37 -15.17 -8.94
CA ALA A 26 4.71 -15.61 -9.32
C ALA A 26 5.79 -14.63 -8.86
N GLY A 27 5.54 -13.32 -9.00
CA GLY A 27 6.45 -12.28 -8.50
C GLY A 27 6.64 -12.33 -6.98
N LEU A 28 5.57 -12.56 -6.22
CA LEU A 28 5.66 -12.76 -4.77
C LEU A 28 6.49 -14.01 -4.44
N ALA A 29 6.22 -15.14 -5.11
CA ALA A 29 6.95 -16.38 -4.88
C ALA A 29 8.45 -16.23 -5.17
N GLN A 30 8.81 -15.56 -6.27
CA GLN A 30 10.20 -15.27 -6.60
C GLN A 30 10.84 -14.36 -5.54
N TRP A 31 10.18 -13.26 -5.19
CA TRP A 31 10.71 -12.30 -4.22
C TRP A 31 10.92 -12.92 -2.82
N LEU A 32 10.03 -13.83 -2.41
CA LEU A 32 10.21 -14.65 -1.20
C LEU A 32 11.39 -15.62 -1.33
N GLY A 33 11.49 -16.35 -2.45
CA GLY A 33 12.60 -17.28 -2.70
C GLY A 33 13.97 -16.60 -2.77
N ASP A 34 14.01 -15.33 -3.21
CA ASP A 34 15.22 -14.50 -3.22
C ASP A 34 15.57 -13.92 -1.82
N GLY A 35 14.80 -14.23 -0.77
CA GLY A 35 15.05 -13.75 0.60
C GLY A 35 14.86 -12.24 0.78
N ARG A 36 14.12 -11.57 -0.12
CA ARG A 36 14.00 -10.10 -0.13
C ARG A 36 13.05 -9.53 0.93
N HIS A 37 12.47 -10.39 1.77
CA HIS A 37 11.55 -9.98 2.84
C HIS A 37 12.23 -9.58 4.15
N GLY A 38 13.56 -9.68 4.25
CA GLY A 38 14.27 -9.37 5.50
C GLY A 38 13.69 -10.17 6.67
N SER A 39 13.38 -9.51 7.79
CA SER A 39 12.78 -10.13 8.98
C SER A 39 11.25 -10.32 8.90
N MET A 40 10.60 -10.04 7.77
CA MET A 40 9.15 -10.18 7.61
C MET A 40 8.72 -11.64 7.36
N GLU A 41 9.03 -12.55 8.29
CA GLU A 41 8.68 -13.99 8.17
C GLU A 41 7.18 -14.23 7.94
N TRP A 42 6.32 -13.31 8.44
CA TRP A 42 4.89 -13.33 8.20
C TRP A 42 4.50 -13.17 6.72
N MET A 43 5.38 -12.62 5.86
CA MET A 43 5.16 -12.55 4.41
C MET A 43 5.10 -13.95 3.81
N GLU A 44 6.05 -14.80 4.19
CA GLU A 44 6.12 -16.19 3.73
C GLU A 44 5.01 -17.04 4.36
N ALA A 45 4.82 -16.93 5.68
CA ALA A 45 3.79 -17.68 6.41
C ALA A 45 2.35 -17.41 5.90
N ARG A 46 2.12 -16.26 5.25
CA ARG A 46 0.82 -15.87 4.69
C ARG A 46 0.84 -15.72 3.16
N LYS A 47 1.77 -16.38 2.47
CA LYS A 47 1.94 -16.23 1.01
C LYS A 47 0.65 -16.48 0.21
N GLU A 48 -0.15 -17.46 0.61
CA GLU A 48 -1.41 -17.83 -0.09
C GLU A 48 -2.45 -16.71 0.01
N GLN A 49 -2.63 -16.16 1.21
CA GLN A 49 -3.51 -15.01 1.48
C GLN A 49 -3.06 -13.75 0.74
N ARG A 50 -1.74 -13.60 0.52
CA ARG A 50 -1.13 -12.43 -0.13
C ARG A 50 -1.10 -12.52 -1.66
N ALA A 51 -1.12 -13.74 -2.20
CA ALA A 51 -1.09 -13.96 -3.64
C ALA A 51 -2.39 -13.57 -4.34
N THR A 52 -3.52 -13.57 -3.62
CA THR A 52 -4.84 -13.31 -4.19
C THR A 52 -5.84 -12.84 -3.13
N PRO A 53 -6.72 -11.86 -3.42
CA PRO A 53 -7.80 -11.48 -2.50
C PRO A 53 -8.68 -12.67 -2.08
N GLN A 54 -8.89 -13.63 -2.98
CA GLN A 54 -9.68 -14.83 -2.72
C GLN A 54 -9.00 -15.81 -1.75
N GLY A 55 -7.71 -15.64 -1.47
CA GLY A 55 -7.00 -16.39 -0.43
C GLY A 55 -7.36 -15.92 0.98
N LEU A 56 -7.91 -14.71 1.11
CA LEU A 56 -8.49 -14.20 2.36
C LEU A 56 -10.00 -14.42 2.40
N TRP A 57 -10.70 -14.12 1.31
CA TRP A 57 -12.16 -14.21 1.21
C TRP A 57 -12.58 -14.90 -0.08
N PRO A 58 -12.90 -16.20 -0.06
CA PRO A 58 -13.22 -16.98 -1.26
C PRO A 58 -14.34 -16.38 -2.11
N GLU A 59 -15.31 -15.72 -1.47
CA GLU A 59 -16.50 -15.14 -2.10
C GLU A 59 -16.25 -13.74 -2.67
N ALA A 60 -15.05 -13.16 -2.47
CA ALA A 60 -14.72 -11.83 -2.97
C ALA A 60 -14.83 -11.76 -4.49
N LYS A 61 -15.54 -10.73 -4.97
CA LYS A 61 -15.79 -10.50 -6.41
C LYS A 61 -15.06 -9.27 -6.94
N SER A 62 -14.91 -8.24 -6.12
CA SER A 62 -14.30 -6.97 -6.50
C SER A 62 -13.50 -6.37 -5.35
N VAL A 63 -12.45 -5.63 -5.71
CA VAL A 63 -11.68 -4.78 -4.79
C VAL A 63 -12.00 -3.33 -5.09
N ILE A 64 -12.24 -2.54 -4.05
CA ILE A 64 -12.33 -1.07 -4.11
C ILE A 64 -11.01 -0.55 -3.55
N ALA A 65 -10.23 0.16 -4.36
CA ALA A 65 -8.97 0.76 -3.95
C ALA A 65 -9.18 2.27 -3.79
N LEU A 66 -8.86 2.81 -2.62
CA LEU A 66 -8.99 4.22 -2.29
C LEU A 66 -7.59 4.84 -2.18
N GLY A 67 -7.43 6.05 -2.71
CA GLY A 67 -6.17 6.79 -2.64
C GLY A 67 -6.34 8.10 -1.89
N MET A 68 -5.41 8.36 -0.96
CA MET A 68 -5.28 9.63 -0.26
C MET A 68 -3.94 10.25 -0.58
N SER A 69 -3.92 11.57 -0.76
CA SER A 69 -2.67 12.31 -0.87
C SER A 69 -2.15 12.60 0.54
N TYR A 70 -0.90 12.23 0.79
CA TYR A 70 -0.14 12.67 1.96
C TYR A 70 0.88 13.76 1.58
N ALA A 71 0.75 14.38 0.40
CA ALA A 71 1.66 15.43 -0.03
C ALA A 71 1.67 16.57 1.01
N PRO A 72 2.85 17.02 1.47
CA PRO A 72 2.91 18.09 2.45
C PRO A 72 2.56 19.42 1.78
N GLN A 73 2.07 20.39 2.57
CA GLN A 73 1.84 21.75 2.07
C GLN A 73 3.14 22.55 1.87
N HIS A 74 4.25 22.06 2.39
CA HIS A 74 5.58 22.66 2.28
C HIS A 74 6.47 21.83 1.35
N ASP A 75 7.62 22.38 0.96
CA ASP A 75 8.62 21.62 0.21
C ASP A 75 9.20 20.49 1.07
N PRO A 76 8.99 19.20 0.71
CA PRO A 76 9.51 18.07 1.48
C PRO A 76 11.04 18.03 1.54
N LEU A 77 11.72 18.79 0.68
CA LEU A 77 13.17 18.91 0.64
C LEU A 77 13.71 20.17 1.32
N ALA A 78 12.87 20.99 1.97
CA ALA A 78 13.29 22.25 2.59
C ALA A 78 14.46 22.10 3.60
N LEU A 79 14.66 20.91 4.15
CA LEU A 79 15.73 20.59 5.11
C LEU A 79 16.94 19.87 4.47
N ALA A 80 16.98 19.68 3.14
CA ALA A 80 17.99 18.86 2.47
C ALA A 80 19.43 19.35 2.72
N ASP A 81 19.63 20.67 2.82
CA ASP A 81 20.95 21.30 2.98
C ASP A 81 21.28 21.66 4.44
N MET A 82 20.45 21.26 5.40
CA MET A 82 20.64 21.59 6.82
C MET A 82 21.44 20.49 7.54
N SER A 83 22.76 20.69 7.70
CA SER A 83 23.67 19.69 8.30
C SER A 83 23.28 19.23 9.71
N GLU A 84 22.68 20.13 10.50
CA GLU A 84 22.32 19.86 11.89
C GLU A 84 20.91 19.27 12.06
N LYS A 85 20.20 18.93 10.97
CA LYS A 85 18.83 18.43 11.01
C LYS A 85 18.66 17.12 10.24
N ALA A 86 17.91 16.19 10.82
CA ALA A 86 17.45 15.00 10.14
C ALA A 86 16.11 15.26 9.42
N ARG A 87 15.84 14.47 8.37
CA ARG A 87 14.55 14.48 7.67
C ARG A 87 13.77 13.24 8.03
N ILE A 88 12.49 13.44 8.33
CA ILE A 88 11.51 12.35 8.50
C ILE A 88 10.72 12.25 7.20
N SER A 89 10.47 11.02 6.74
CA SER A 89 9.67 10.79 5.54
C SER A 89 8.27 11.41 5.70
N VAL A 90 7.74 12.02 4.64
CA VAL A 90 6.49 12.79 4.67
C VAL A 90 5.32 11.98 5.25
N TYR A 91 5.23 10.69 4.92
CA TYR A 91 4.13 9.84 5.40
C TYR A 91 4.05 9.73 6.94
N ALA A 92 5.14 10.06 7.65
CA ALA A 92 5.24 9.99 9.10
C ALA A 92 5.21 11.38 9.79
N GLN A 93 4.91 12.46 9.05
CA GLN A 93 4.87 13.82 9.60
C GLN A 93 3.47 14.26 10.06
N GLY A 94 2.42 13.60 9.57
CA GLY A 94 1.03 13.91 9.87
C GLY A 94 0.44 13.01 10.97
N ARG A 95 -0.90 12.96 11.02
CA ARG A 95 -1.60 11.89 11.76
C ARG A 95 -1.24 10.53 11.16
N ASP A 96 -1.26 9.50 11.99
CA ASP A 96 -1.08 8.13 11.51
C ASP A 96 -2.14 7.85 10.43
N TYR A 97 -1.71 7.36 9.27
CA TYR A 97 -2.61 7.08 8.16
C TYR A 97 -3.46 5.83 8.39
N HIS A 98 -3.16 5.06 9.45
CA HIS A 98 -3.96 3.92 9.88
C HIS A 98 -5.17 4.31 10.75
N ASP A 99 -5.18 5.52 11.32
CA ASP A 99 -6.32 6.07 12.10
C ASP A 99 -7.37 6.71 11.18
#